data_AF-A0A7W1EM86-F1
#
_entry.id   AF-A0A7W1EM86-F1
#
_cell.length_a   1.000
_cell.length_b   1.000
_cell.length_c   1.000
_cell.angle_alpha   90.00
_cell.angle_beta   90.00
_cell.angle_gamma   90.00
#
_symmetry.space_group_name_H-M   'P 1'
#
loop_
_entity.id
_entity.type
_entity.pdbx_description
1 polymer ?
#
loop_
_entity_poly.entity_id
_entity_poly.type
_entity_poly.pdbx_seq_one_letter_code
_entity_poly.pdbx_strand_id
1 'polypeptide(L)'
;MAIEGPLRELGIHDVFQLLDLSRKTGALRVTSELRDDEGHVLFDGGRVIHASVKSNPTSIERILRQAGKLADADLARATAMPDDPGTGLGDRLVMAGVITQRELERQLRLAIESVVFELMSWREGFFSFEERPVADVPVDARIRISTESLLMEGARRIDEWSRIADKVPSLSVVPMLAPVEDDRASVLDLLPHEWEVLMMIDGERDLRGIAGALGSSEFE
;
A
#
# COMPACT_ATOMS: atom_id res chain seq x y z
N MET A 1 -0.16 12.82 25.06
CA MET A 1 -1.59 13.19 25.02
C MET A 1 -2.28 12.12 24.19
N ALA A 2 -3.39 11.55 24.66
CA ALA A 2 -4.16 10.61 23.86
C ALA A 2 -5.20 11.38 23.06
N ILE A 3 -5.28 11.13 21.76
CA ILE A 3 -6.32 11.70 20.90
C ILE A 3 -7.17 10.55 20.41
N GLU A 4 -8.45 10.57 20.72
CA GLU A 4 -9.38 9.50 20.36
C GLU A 4 -10.74 10.08 20.03
N GLY A 5 -11.50 9.35 19.20
CA GLY A 5 -12.82 9.78 18.80
C GLY A 5 -13.41 8.95 17.67
N PRO A 6 -14.68 9.15 17.35
CA PRO A 6 -15.32 8.46 16.25
C PRO A 6 -14.93 9.10 14.90
N LEU A 7 -14.73 8.27 13.88
CA LEU A 7 -14.34 8.70 12.53
C LEU A 7 -15.37 9.61 11.84
N ARG A 8 -16.62 9.59 12.32
CA ARG A 8 -17.70 10.46 11.83
C ARG A 8 -17.58 11.92 12.28
N GLU A 9 -16.84 12.18 13.36
CA GLU A 9 -16.64 13.54 13.90
C GLU A 9 -15.34 14.15 13.38
N LEU A 10 -14.30 13.32 13.26
CA LEU A 10 -13.01 13.70 12.69
C LEU A 10 -12.58 12.59 11.73
N GLY A 11 -12.58 12.90 10.44
CA GLY A 11 -12.19 11.94 9.42
C GLY A 11 -10.72 11.54 9.58
N ILE A 12 -10.37 10.34 9.13
CA ILE A 12 -8.98 9.86 9.25
C ILE A 12 -7.98 10.77 8.52
N HIS A 13 -8.41 11.45 7.46
CA HIS A 13 -7.60 12.48 6.77
C HIS A 13 -7.20 13.61 7.71
N ASP A 14 -8.15 14.11 8.50
CA ASP A 14 -7.92 15.20 9.46
C ASP A 14 -7.04 14.74 10.62
N VAL A 15 -7.22 13.48 11.07
CA VAL A 15 -6.34 12.86 12.08
C VAL A 15 -4.90 12.83 11.58
N PHE A 16 -4.67 12.36 10.36
CA PHE A 16 -3.34 12.32 9.75
C PHE A 16 -2.73 13.72 9.65
N GLN A 17 -3.50 14.71 9.17
CA GLN A 17 -3.04 16.10 9.08
C GLN A 17 -2.67 16.67 10.45
N LEU A 18 -3.47 16.40 11.48
CA LEU A 18 -3.20 16.85 12.84
C LEU A 18 -1.90 16.24 13.40
N LEU A 19 -1.67 14.94 13.19
CA LEU A 19 -0.45 14.26 13.63
C LEU A 19 0.80 14.77 12.90
N ASP A 20 0.67 15.13 11.62
CA ASP A 20 1.75 15.72 10.83
C ASP A 20 2.11 17.14 11.32
N LEU A 21 1.11 18.03 11.41
CA LEU A 21 1.29 19.41 11.87
C LEU A 21 1.88 19.49 13.28
N SER A 22 1.47 18.59 14.17
CA SER A 22 1.98 18.52 15.54
C SER A 22 3.24 17.66 15.68
N ARG A 23 3.78 17.13 14.56
CA ARG A 23 5.02 16.33 14.47
C ARG A 23 5.03 15.18 15.49
N LYS A 24 3.89 14.49 15.62
CA LYS A 24 3.71 13.46 16.65
C LYS A 24 4.44 12.17 16.31
N THR A 25 4.89 11.50 17.35
CA THR A 25 5.49 10.16 17.29
C THR A 25 4.65 9.23 18.16
N GLY A 26 4.22 8.10 17.61
CA GLY A 26 3.30 7.20 18.31
C GLY A 26 2.58 6.21 17.41
N ALA A 27 1.58 5.56 17.98
CA ALA A 27 0.76 4.56 17.31
C ALA A 27 -0.69 5.05 17.19
N LEU A 28 -1.20 5.09 15.97
CA LEU A 28 -2.61 5.28 15.65
C LEU A 28 -3.26 3.92 15.46
N ARG A 29 -4.37 3.68 16.14
CA ARG A 29 -5.23 2.52 15.98
C ARG A 29 -6.60 2.98 15.48
N VAL A 30 -7.15 2.28 14.50
CA VAL A 30 -8.46 2.55 13.91
C VAL A 30 -9.26 1.26 13.89
N THR A 31 -10.46 1.24 14.42
CA THR A 31 -11.33 0.05 14.43
C THR A 31 -12.65 0.33 13.72
N SER A 32 -13.12 -0.61 12.91
CA SER A 32 -14.39 -0.55 12.20
C SER A 32 -15.19 -1.82 12.51
N GLU A 33 -16.34 -1.66 13.18
CA GLU A 33 -17.23 -2.78 13.48
C GLU A 33 -17.95 -3.27 12.21
N LEU A 34 -18.30 -2.36 11.30
CA LEU A 34 -18.99 -2.70 10.05
C LEU A 34 -18.13 -3.59 9.15
N ARG A 35 -16.81 -3.39 9.17
CA ARG A 35 -15.84 -4.12 8.35
C ARG A 35 -15.23 -5.33 9.09
N ASP A 36 -15.50 -5.50 10.38
CA ASP A 36 -14.81 -6.44 11.28
C ASP A 36 -13.26 -6.34 11.17
N ASP A 37 -12.77 -5.10 11.06
CA ASP A 37 -11.36 -4.84 10.75
C ASP A 37 -10.75 -3.76 11.66
N GLU A 38 -9.42 -3.78 11.72
CA GLU A 38 -8.62 -2.92 12.57
C GLU A 38 -7.32 -2.52 11.88
N GLY A 39 -7.07 -1.22 11.79
CA GLY A 39 -5.86 -0.61 11.27
C GLY A 39 -4.91 -0.14 12.36
N HIS A 40 -3.61 -0.28 12.10
CA HIS A 40 -2.53 0.28 12.89
C HIS A 40 -1.60 1.08 11.98
N VAL A 41 -1.24 2.29 12.41
CA VAL A 41 -0.31 3.17 11.70
C VAL A 41 0.68 3.73 12.71
N LEU A 42 1.98 3.61 12.40
CA LEU A 42 3.04 4.16 13.22
C LEU A 42 3.55 5.47 12.63
N PHE A 43 3.65 6.47 13.50
CA PHE A 43 4.13 7.79 13.16
C PHE A 43 5.46 8.08 13.85
N ASP A 44 6.38 8.71 13.12
CA ASP A 44 7.61 9.29 13.64
C ASP A 44 7.79 10.72 13.14
N GLY A 45 7.65 11.68 14.05
CA GLY A 45 7.78 13.10 13.75
C GLY A 45 6.77 13.57 12.71
N GLY A 46 5.54 13.05 12.74
CA GLY A 46 4.47 13.36 11.80
C GLY A 46 4.49 12.53 10.50
N ARG A 47 5.51 11.69 10.29
CA ARG A 47 5.64 10.84 9.09
C ARG A 47 5.20 9.41 9.37
N VAL A 48 4.56 8.79 8.39
CA VAL A 48 4.17 7.38 8.47
C VAL A 48 5.39 6.49 8.21
N ILE A 49 5.64 5.55 9.10
CA ILE A 49 6.75 4.59 9.00
C ILE A 49 6.29 3.14 8.93
N HIS A 50 5.04 2.89 9.34
CA HIS A 50 4.40 1.58 9.24
C HIS A 50 2.90 1.74 9.08
N ALA A 51 2.27 0.82 8.36
CA ALA A 51 0.82 0.66 8.37
C ALA A 51 0.46 -0.82 8.17
N SER A 52 -0.58 -1.28 8.85
CA SER A 52 -1.15 -2.63 8.69
C SER A 52 -2.64 -2.64 9.02
N VAL A 53 -3.41 -3.55 8.43
CA VAL A 53 -4.78 -3.86 8.85
C VAL A 53 -4.88 -5.34 9.24
N LYS A 54 -5.83 -5.68 10.12
CA LYS A 54 -6.05 -7.04 10.63
C LYS A 54 -6.40 -8.00 9.49
N SER A 55 -7.22 -7.58 8.53
CA SER A 55 -7.54 -8.38 7.34
C SER A 55 -6.34 -8.63 6.43
N ASN A 56 -5.36 -7.73 6.43
CA ASN A 56 -4.19 -7.78 5.56
C ASN A 56 -2.88 -7.44 6.30
N PRO A 57 -2.38 -8.34 7.18
CA PRO A 57 -1.21 -8.07 7.99
C PRO A 57 0.02 -7.76 7.11
N THR A 58 0.70 -6.66 7.37
CA THR A 58 1.86 -6.21 6.60
C THR A 58 3.08 -7.08 6.94
N SER A 59 3.32 -8.10 6.11
CA SER A 59 4.50 -8.97 6.22
C SER A 59 5.39 -8.78 4.99
N ILE A 60 6.69 -8.60 5.21
CA ILE A 60 7.70 -8.49 4.12
C ILE A 60 7.59 -9.69 3.19
N GLU A 61 7.43 -10.90 3.74
CA GLU A 61 7.27 -12.10 2.94
C GLU A 61 6.06 -12.01 2.01
N ARG A 62 4.89 -11.65 2.56
CA ARG A 62 3.65 -11.53 1.78
C ARG A 62 3.78 -10.47 0.68
N ILE A 63 4.32 -9.30 1.03
CA ILE A 63 4.51 -8.18 0.08
C ILE A 63 5.38 -8.63 -1.10
N LEU A 64 6.53 -9.25 -0.82
CA LEU A 64 7.46 -9.65 -1.87
C LEU A 64 6.97 -10.85 -2.68
N ARG A 65 6.20 -11.77 -2.07
CA ARG A 65 5.53 -12.85 -2.79
C ARG A 65 4.46 -12.33 -3.73
N GLN A 66 3.61 -11.40 -3.27
CA GLN A 66 2.57 -10.78 -4.10
C GLN A 66 3.17 -9.99 -5.27
N ALA A 67 4.33 -9.37 -5.08
CA ALA A 67 5.07 -8.70 -6.16
C ALA A 67 5.88 -9.65 -7.06
N GLY A 68 5.80 -10.97 -6.86
CA GLY A 68 6.56 -11.97 -7.62
C GLY A 68 8.09 -11.90 -7.44
N LYS A 69 8.56 -11.25 -6.36
CA LYS A 69 9.99 -11.02 -6.08
C LYS A 69 10.61 -12.02 -5.11
N LEU A 70 9.79 -12.91 -4.53
CA LEU A 70 10.24 -13.88 -3.53
C LEU A 70 9.74 -15.29 -3.85
N ALA A 71 10.67 -16.20 -4.10
CA ALA A 71 10.41 -17.63 -4.21
C ALA A 71 10.66 -18.35 -2.87
N ASP A 72 10.09 -19.56 -2.72
CA ASP A 72 10.27 -20.37 -1.50
C ASP A 72 11.74 -20.69 -1.20
N ALA A 73 12.52 -20.97 -2.24
CA ALA A 73 13.95 -21.26 -2.11
C ALA A 73 14.74 -20.05 -1.60
N ASP A 74 14.37 -18.84 -2.03
CA ASP A 74 15.00 -17.60 -1.59
C ASP A 74 14.68 -17.28 -0.13
N LEU A 75 13.43 -17.50 0.29
CA LEU A 75 13.03 -17.36 1.67
C LEU A 75 13.77 -18.36 2.58
N ALA A 76 13.87 -19.63 2.17
CA ALA A 76 14.60 -20.65 2.92
C ALA A 76 16.07 -20.27 3.09
N ARG A 77 16.69 -19.70 2.05
CA ARG A 77 18.07 -19.21 2.10
C ARG A 77 18.25 -18.03 3.05
N ALA A 78 17.34 -17.05 3.03
CA ALA A 78 17.40 -15.89 3.92
C ALA A 78 17.12 -16.26 5.38
N THR A 79 16.18 -17.17 5.63
CA THR A 79 15.84 -17.62 6.99
C THR A 79 16.92 -18.52 7.62
N ALA A 80 17.69 -19.25 6.79
CA ALA A 80 18.83 -20.04 7.24
C ALA A 80 20.05 -19.19 7.67
N MET A 81 20.08 -17.90 7.33
CA MET A 81 21.11 -16.99 7.84
C MET A 81 20.91 -16.76 9.34
N PRO A 82 22.00 -16.63 10.12
CA PRO A 82 21.92 -16.32 11.54
C PRO A 82 21.07 -15.08 11.81
N ASP A 83 20.24 -15.14 12.85
CA ASP A 83 19.44 -14.00 13.30
C ASP A 83 20.38 -13.06 14.07
N ASP A 84 20.89 -12.03 13.40
CA ASP A 84 21.75 -11.03 14.03
C ASP A 84 20.87 -9.90 14.60
N PRO A 85 21.10 -9.45 15.85
CA PRO A 85 20.31 -8.38 16.45
C PRO A 85 20.33 -7.11 15.58
N GLY A 86 19.16 -6.70 15.09
CA GLY A 86 19.01 -5.53 14.22
C GLY A 86 18.96 -5.84 12.73
N THR A 87 19.07 -7.10 12.31
CA THR A 87 18.85 -7.51 10.91
C THR A 87 17.47 -8.15 10.74
N GLY A 88 16.57 -7.45 10.03
CA GLY A 88 15.25 -7.97 9.70
C GLY A 88 15.30 -8.99 8.55
N LEU A 89 14.16 -9.62 8.26
CA LEU A 89 14.02 -10.47 7.07
C LEU A 89 14.35 -9.69 5.77
N GLY A 90 13.96 -8.41 5.70
CA GLY A 90 14.29 -7.53 4.58
C GLY A 90 15.80 -7.43 4.35
N ASP A 91 16.58 -7.16 5.40
CA ASP A 91 18.04 -7.09 5.33
C ASP A 91 18.66 -8.40 4.85
N ARG A 92 18.16 -9.53 5.37
CA ARG A 92 18.66 -10.86 4.97
C ARG A 92 18.37 -11.17 3.51
N LEU A 93 17.21 -10.79 2.99
CA LEU A 93 16.87 -10.93 1.57
C LEU A 93 17.75 -10.06 0.67
N VAL A 94 18.11 -8.85 1.13
CA VAL A 94 19.05 -7.96 0.44
C VAL A 94 20.46 -8.55 0.45
N MET A 95 20.95 -9.01 1.59
CA MET A 95 22.27 -9.66 1.71
C MET A 95 22.38 -10.93 0.88
N ALA A 96 21.31 -11.72 0.79
CA ALA A 96 21.25 -12.91 -0.05
C ALA A 96 21.17 -12.58 -1.56
N GLY A 97 21.03 -11.30 -1.94
CA GLY A 97 20.93 -10.86 -3.33
C GLY A 97 19.61 -11.22 -4.00
N VAL A 98 18.58 -11.56 -3.23
CA VAL A 98 17.22 -11.87 -3.75
C VAL A 98 16.56 -10.59 -4.27
N ILE A 99 16.77 -9.49 -3.54
CA ILE A 99 16.14 -8.20 -3.80
C ILE A 99 17.16 -7.09 -3.57
N THR A 100 17.07 -6.00 -4.32
CA THR A 100 17.90 -4.82 -4.05
C THR A 100 17.30 -3.98 -2.93
N GLN A 101 18.13 -3.23 -2.21
CA GLN A 101 17.65 -2.29 -1.17
C GLN A 101 16.56 -1.34 -1.71
N ARG A 102 16.80 -0.77 -2.90
CA ARG A 102 15.85 0.15 -3.57
C ARG A 102 14.51 -0.51 -3.89
N GLU A 103 14.54 -1.77 -4.31
CA GLU A 103 13.33 -2.53 -4.61
C GLU A 103 12.55 -2.84 -3.33
N LEU A 104 13.22 -3.28 -2.27
CA LEU A 104 12.60 -3.53 -0.97
C LEU A 104 11.89 -2.28 -0.44
N GLU A 105 12.59 -1.13 -0.45
CA GLU A 105 12.01 0.16 -0.04
C GLU A 105 10.79 0.53 -0.88
N ARG A 106 10.82 0.30 -2.20
CA ARG A 106 9.67 0.55 -3.07
C ARG A 106 8.47 -0.31 -2.69
N GLN A 107 8.66 -1.62 -2.52
CA GLN A 107 7.58 -2.56 -2.22
C GLN A 107 6.94 -2.27 -0.85
N LEU A 108 7.76 -1.96 0.15
CA LEU A 108 7.26 -1.58 1.47
C LEU A 108 6.53 -0.24 1.44
N ARG A 109 7.00 0.75 0.66
CA ARG A 109 6.30 2.03 0.47
C ARG A 109 4.90 1.81 -0.11
N LEU A 110 4.80 1.01 -1.18
CA LEU A 110 3.52 0.66 -1.83
C LEU A 110 2.57 -0.05 -0.85
N ALA A 111 3.09 -0.96 -0.01
CA ALA A 111 2.28 -1.65 0.99
C ALA A 111 1.72 -0.69 2.06
N ILE A 112 2.54 0.24 2.57
CA ILE A 112 2.09 1.25 3.53
C ILE A 112 1.03 2.17 2.89
N GLU A 113 1.29 2.63 1.68
CA GLU A 113 0.35 3.45 0.90
C GLU A 113 -1.00 2.77 0.74
N SER A 114 -1.01 1.50 0.32
CA SER A 114 -2.23 0.70 0.17
C SER A 114 -3.06 0.65 1.46
N VAL A 115 -2.43 0.40 2.61
CA VAL A 115 -3.14 0.35 3.90
C VAL A 115 -3.66 1.73 4.29
N VAL A 116 -2.86 2.79 4.12
CA VAL A 116 -3.28 4.15 4.45
C VAL A 116 -4.49 4.56 3.62
N PHE A 117 -4.51 4.25 2.32
CA PHE A 117 -5.65 4.54 1.46
C PHE A 117 -6.89 3.73 1.81
N GLU A 118 -6.69 2.46 2.22
CA GLU A 118 -7.80 1.66 2.74
C GLU A 118 -8.43 2.33 3.97
N LEU A 119 -7.62 2.75 4.96
CA LEU A 119 -8.11 3.45 6.14
C LEU A 119 -8.80 4.78 5.79
N MET A 120 -8.29 5.53 4.80
CA MET A 120 -8.93 6.73 4.25
C MET A 120 -10.35 6.48 3.71
N SER A 121 -10.64 5.28 3.24
CA SER A 121 -11.98 4.90 2.78
C SER A 121 -12.97 4.58 3.92
N TRP A 122 -12.51 4.49 5.17
CA TRP A 122 -13.36 4.16 6.31
C TRP A 122 -14.09 5.42 6.79
N ARG A 123 -15.42 5.43 6.61
CA ARG A 123 -16.30 6.54 7.02
C ARG A 123 -16.88 6.37 8.42
N GLU A 124 -16.67 5.21 9.01
CA GLU A 124 -17.19 4.84 10.32
C GLU A 124 -16.09 4.12 11.10
N GLY A 125 -16.22 4.13 12.41
CA GLY A 125 -15.29 3.48 13.32
C GLY A 125 -14.84 4.43 14.43
N PHE A 126 -13.82 3.98 15.15
CA PHE A 126 -13.22 4.72 16.25
C PHE A 126 -11.70 4.72 16.09
N PHE A 127 -11.08 5.88 16.28
CA PHE A 127 -9.62 5.99 16.27
C PHE A 127 -9.10 6.31 17.66
N SER A 128 -7.86 5.91 17.93
CA SER A 128 -7.12 6.25 19.15
C SER A 128 -5.64 6.39 18.81
N PHE A 129 -5.01 7.45 19.30
CA PHE A 129 -3.59 7.70 19.12
C PHE A 129 -2.87 7.73 20.47
N GLU A 130 -1.81 6.94 20.58
CA GLU A 130 -0.95 6.87 21.76
C GLU A 130 0.46 7.35 21.41
N GLU A 131 0.93 8.40 22.10
CA GLU A 131 2.31 8.86 21.99
C GLU A 131 3.24 7.84 22.67
N ARG A 132 4.13 7.24 21.88
CA ARG A 132 5.13 6.29 22.36
C ARG A 132 6.38 6.30 21.49
N PRO A 133 7.58 5.98 22.03
CA PRO A 133 8.77 5.79 21.22
C PRO A 133 8.57 4.69 20.18
N VAL A 134 9.04 4.90 18.95
CA VAL A 134 8.97 3.86 17.90
C VAL A 134 10.19 2.95 17.87
N ALA A 135 11.18 3.21 18.73
CA ALA A 135 12.39 2.39 18.85
C ALA A 135 12.09 0.94 19.24
N ASP A 136 10.93 0.68 19.86
CA ASP A 136 10.51 -0.65 20.31
C ASP A 136 9.80 -1.47 19.22
N VAL A 137 9.57 -0.90 18.03
CA VAL A 137 8.96 -1.64 16.93
C VAL A 137 10.05 -2.04 15.93
N PRO A 138 10.20 -3.33 15.60
CA PRO A 138 11.07 -3.81 14.53
C PRO A 138 10.46 -3.47 13.16
N VAL A 139 10.18 -2.18 12.95
CA VAL A 139 9.90 -1.65 11.62
C VAL A 139 11.20 -1.44 10.92
N ASP A 140 11.18 -1.60 9.61
CA ASP A 140 12.27 -1.21 8.74
C ASP A 140 12.44 0.33 8.82
N ALA A 141 13.27 0.80 9.75
CA ALA A 141 13.37 2.20 10.21
C ALA A 141 13.81 3.20 9.12
N ARG A 142 14.03 2.70 7.90
CA ARG A 142 14.47 3.45 6.72
C ARG A 142 13.31 4.13 6.00
N ILE A 143 12.07 3.61 6.13
CA ILE A 143 10.93 4.17 5.40
C ILE A 143 10.25 5.25 6.23
N ARG A 144 10.19 6.46 5.68
CA ARG A 144 9.46 7.59 6.23
C ARG A 144 8.68 8.25 5.12
N ILE A 145 7.38 8.04 5.11
CA ILE A 145 6.47 8.59 4.11
C ILE A 145 5.85 9.88 4.66
N SER A 146 5.87 10.94 3.86
CA SER A 146 5.19 12.18 4.18
C SER A 146 3.68 11.95 4.25
N THR A 147 3.07 12.40 5.33
CA THR A 147 1.61 12.39 5.50
C THR A 147 0.94 13.29 4.48
N GLU A 148 1.50 14.46 4.18
CA GLU A 148 1.03 15.34 3.11
C GLU A 148 1.02 14.63 1.75
N SER A 149 2.11 13.92 1.40
CA SER A 149 2.19 13.18 0.13
C SER A 149 1.14 12.07 0.05
N LEU A 150 0.90 11.36 1.16
CA LEU A 150 -0.18 10.37 1.25
C LEU A 150 -1.55 11.02 1.04
N LEU A 151 -1.82 12.15 1.70
CA LEU A 151 -3.10 12.85 1.58
C LEU A 151 -3.33 13.38 0.15
N MET A 152 -2.31 13.96 -0.47
CA MET A 152 -2.38 14.45 -1.85
C MET A 152 -2.62 13.31 -2.84
N GLU A 153 -1.91 12.20 -2.68
CA GLU A 153 -2.07 11.03 -3.53
C GLU A 153 -3.46 10.38 -3.34
N GLY A 154 -3.95 10.31 -2.09
CA GLY A 154 -5.31 9.84 -1.81
C GLY A 154 -6.37 10.71 -2.48
N ALA A 155 -6.23 12.03 -2.43
CA ALA A 155 -7.13 12.96 -3.10
C ALA A 155 -7.09 12.80 -4.64
N ARG A 156 -5.89 12.64 -5.21
CA ARG A 156 -5.69 12.39 -6.64
C ARG A 156 -6.41 11.09 -7.07
N ARG A 157 -6.23 10.01 -6.31
CA ARG A 157 -6.85 8.69 -6.59
C ARG A 157 -8.37 8.74 -6.52
N ILE A 158 -8.94 9.47 -5.56
CA ILE A 158 -10.40 9.67 -5.48
C ILE A 158 -10.91 10.41 -6.71
N ASP A 159 -10.21 11.47 -7.14
CA ASP A 159 -10.59 12.24 -8.33
C ASP A 159 -10.47 11.38 -9.61
N GLU A 160 -9.37 10.66 -9.79
CA GLU A 160 -9.16 9.75 -10.92
C GLU A 160 -10.20 8.64 -10.97
N TRP A 161 -10.47 7.98 -9.83
CA TRP A 161 -11.50 6.96 -9.74
C TRP A 161 -12.88 7.52 -10.10
N SER A 162 -13.21 8.72 -9.65
CA SER A 162 -14.50 9.36 -9.97
C SER A 162 -14.72 9.58 -11.47
N ARG A 163 -13.64 9.73 -12.25
CA ARG A 163 -13.70 9.91 -13.71
C ARG A 163 -13.93 8.62 -14.47
N ILE A 164 -13.48 7.48 -13.92
CA ILE A 164 -13.54 6.17 -14.59
C ILE A 164 -14.57 5.22 -13.99
N ALA A 165 -15.15 5.53 -12.83
CA ALA A 165 -16.06 4.64 -12.08
C ALA A 165 -17.26 4.15 -12.89
N ASP A 166 -17.74 4.94 -13.86
CA ASP A 166 -18.83 4.54 -14.76
C ASP A 166 -18.44 3.39 -15.72
N LYS A 167 -17.15 3.22 -15.99
CA LYS A 167 -16.59 2.20 -16.89
C LYS A 167 -15.85 1.09 -16.14
N VAL A 168 -15.20 1.43 -15.04
CA VAL A 168 -14.44 0.53 -14.17
C VAL A 168 -15.04 0.62 -12.76
N PRO A 169 -16.13 -0.11 -12.48
CA PRO A 169 -16.82 0.01 -11.19
C PRO A 169 -16.05 -0.60 -10.01
N SER A 170 -15.08 -1.47 -10.27
CA SER A 170 -14.18 -2.03 -9.25
C SER A 170 -12.93 -2.63 -9.88
N LEU A 171 -11.90 -2.86 -9.07
CA LEU A 171 -10.66 -3.52 -9.50
C LEU A 171 -10.80 -5.03 -9.73
N SER A 172 -11.96 -5.61 -9.37
CA SER A 172 -12.32 -7.00 -9.68
C SER A 172 -12.88 -7.17 -11.10
N VAL A 173 -12.90 -6.11 -11.90
CA VAL A 173 -13.29 -6.18 -13.31
C VAL A 173 -12.21 -6.93 -14.08
N VAL A 174 -12.65 -7.88 -14.90
CA VAL A 174 -11.80 -8.58 -15.87
C VAL A 174 -11.92 -7.83 -17.21
N PRO A 175 -10.88 -7.08 -17.63
CA PRO A 175 -10.92 -6.36 -18.90
C PRO A 175 -10.90 -7.34 -20.08
N MET A 176 -11.55 -6.94 -21.16
CA MET A 176 -11.49 -7.65 -22.45
C MET A 176 -11.14 -6.64 -23.54
N LEU A 177 -10.34 -7.07 -24.51
CA LEU A 177 -10.09 -6.26 -25.70
C LEU A 177 -11.39 -6.11 -26.49
N ALA A 178 -11.74 -4.87 -26.81
CA ALA A 178 -12.89 -4.58 -27.63
C ALA A 178 -12.68 -5.17 -29.04
N PRO A 179 -13.74 -5.72 -29.68
CA PRO A 179 -13.64 -6.16 -31.06
C PRO A 179 -13.28 -4.97 -31.95
N VAL A 180 -12.42 -5.22 -32.94
CA VAL A 180 -12.05 -4.19 -33.93
C VAL A 180 -13.22 -4.01 -34.88
N GLU A 181 -13.95 -2.90 -34.76
CA GLU A 181 -14.98 -2.51 -35.72
C GLU A 181 -14.30 -1.80 -36.92
N ASP A 182 -14.50 -2.33 -38.12
CA ASP A 182 -13.76 -1.93 -39.32
C ASP A 182 -14.24 -0.57 -39.88
N ASP A 183 -13.28 0.38 -39.94
CA ASP A 183 -13.04 1.48 -40.91
C ASP A 183 -12.25 2.64 -40.27
N ARG A 184 -11.95 2.55 -38.97
CA ARG A 184 -10.99 3.42 -38.29
C ARG A 184 -10.08 2.57 -37.41
N ALA A 185 -9.05 2.00 -38.02
CA ALA A 185 -7.86 1.62 -37.27
C ALA A 185 -7.24 2.90 -36.70
N SER A 186 -7.77 3.39 -35.57
CA SER A 186 -7.11 4.42 -34.80
C SER A 186 -5.82 3.79 -34.28
N VAL A 187 -4.69 4.27 -34.79
CA VAL A 187 -3.39 3.94 -34.22
C VAL A 187 -3.48 4.26 -32.74
N LEU A 188 -3.34 3.24 -31.90
CA LEU A 188 -3.29 3.40 -30.46
C LEU A 188 -1.96 4.08 -30.13
N ASP A 189 -2.03 5.38 -29.82
CA ASP A 189 -0.89 6.15 -29.32
C ASP A 189 -0.79 5.94 -27.81
N LEU A 190 -0.23 4.79 -27.44
CA LEU A 190 -0.04 4.38 -26.05
C LEU A 190 1.41 4.58 -25.63
N LEU A 191 1.59 5.05 -24.40
CA LEU A 191 2.87 5.11 -23.71
C LEU A 191 3.40 3.69 -23.43
N PRO A 192 4.71 3.51 -23.19
CA PRO A 192 5.29 2.19 -22.96
C PRO A 192 4.62 1.39 -21.84
N HIS A 193 4.26 2.03 -20.73
CA HIS A 193 3.58 1.36 -19.61
C HIS A 193 2.12 0.99 -19.94
N GLU A 194 1.43 1.79 -20.75
CA GLU A 194 0.07 1.48 -21.20
C GLU A 194 0.06 0.26 -22.14
N TRP A 195 1.11 0.12 -22.98
CA TRP A 195 1.32 -1.09 -23.76
C TRP A 195 1.54 -2.32 -22.88
N GLU A 196 2.32 -2.20 -21.80
CA GLU A 196 2.54 -3.30 -20.84
C GLU A 196 1.22 -3.77 -20.22
N VAL A 197 0.35 -2.85 -19.82
CA VAL A 197 -0.99 -3.17 -19.31
C VAL A 197 -1.83 -3.87 -20.38
N LEU A 198 -1.89 -3.32 -21.61
CA LEU A 198 -2.69 -3.90 -22.69
C LEU A 198 -2.26 -5.32 -23.05
N MET A 199 -0.95 -5.61 -23.00
CA MET A 199 -0.40 -6.95 -23.23
C MET A 199 -0.76 -7.97 -22.14
N MET A 200 -1.19 -7.52 -20.97
CA MET A 200 -1.61 -8.39 -19.86
C MET A 200 -3.10 -8.73 -19.89
N ILE A 201 -3.89 -8.08 -20.75
CA ILE A 201 -5.33 -8.33 -20.90
C ILE A 201 -5.54 -9.65 -21.66
N ASP A 202 -5.90 -10.70 -20.93
CA ASP A 202 -6.19 -12.04 -21.46
C ASP A 202 -7.67 -12.44 -21.35
N GLY A 203 -8.50 -11.59 -20.74
CA GLY A 203 -9.91 -11.89 -20.48
C GLY A 203 -10.14 -12.81 -19.28
N GLU A 204 -9.11 -13.13 -18.48
CA GLU A 204 -9.21 -13.95 -17.27
C GLU A 204 -8.75 -13.19 -16.01
N ARG A 205 -7.65 -12.43 -16.10
CA ARG A 205 -7.12 -11.66 -14.96
C ARG A 205 -7.92 -10.39 -14.71
N ASP A 206 -8.23 -10.12 -13.46
CA ASP A 206 -8.80 -8.84 -13.05
C ASP A 206 -7.72 -7.74 -12.97
N LEU A 207 -8.15 -6.48 -12.83
CA LEU A 207 -7.22 -5.35 -12.77
C LEU A 207 -6.23 -5.45 -11.60
N ARG A 208 -6.63 -6.03 -10.46
CA ARG A 208 -5.70 -6.30 -9.34
C ARG A 208 -4.60 -7.27 -9.74
N GLY A 209 -4.96 -8.36 -10.41
CA GLY A 209 -4.02 -9.35 -10.90
C GLY A 209 -3.05 -8.76 -11.92
N ILE A 210 -3.53 -7.90 -12.82
CA ILE A 210 -2.69 -7.19 -13.79
C ILE A 210 -1.70 -6.25 -13.10
N ALA A 211 -2.17 -5.38 -12.19
CA ALA A 211 -1.32 -4.44 -11.46
C ALA A 211 -0.25 -5.17 -10.63
N GLY A 212 -0.64 -6.22 -9.90
CA GLY A 212 0.28 -7.03 -9.10
C GLY A 212 1.36 -7.72 -9.94
N ALA A 213 1.01 -8.21 -11.13
CA ALA A 213 1.97 -8.85 -12.04
C ALA A 213 2.96 -7.86 -12.66
N LEU A 214 2.53 -6.62 -12.92
CA LEU A 214 3.41 -5.55 -13.40
C LEU A 214 4.22 -4.90 -12.26
N GLY A 215 3.86 -5.16 -11.00
CA GLY A 215 4.46 -4.50 -9.84
C GLY A 215 4.10 -3.01 -9.74
N SER A 216 3.00 -2.62 -10.38
CA SER A 216 2.40 -1.28 -10.37
C SER A 216 1.35 -1.18 -9.26
N SER A 217 1.03 0.05 -8.84
CA SER A 217 -0.11 0.26 -7.96
C SER A 217 -1.44 0.04 -8.72
N GLU A 218 -2.54 -0.23 -8.01
CA GLU A 218 -3.87 -0.38 -8.62
C GLU A 218 -4.39 0.90 -9.33
N PHE A 219 -3.68 2.02 -9.19
CA PHE A 219 -4.01 3.34 -9.76
C PHE A 219 -2.98 3.82 -10.81
N GLU A 220 -1.99 3.00 -11.15
CA GLU A 220 -1.03 3.22 -12.24
C GLU A 220 -1.34 2.27 -13.42
#